data_AF-A0A1D6E412-F1
#
_entry.id   AF-A0A1D6E412-F1
#
_cell.length_a   1.000
_cell.length_b   1.000
_cell.length_c   1.000
_cell.angle_alpha   90.00
_cell.angle_beta   90.00
_cell.angle_gamma   90.00
#
_symmetry.space_group_name_H-M   'P 1'
#
loop_
_entity.id
_entity.type
_entity.pdbx_description
1 polymer ?
#
loop_
_entity_poly.entity_id
_entity_poly.type
_entity_poly.pdbx_seq_one_letter_code
_entity_poly.pdbx_strand_id
1 'polypeptide(L)'
;MLSMDKLPWTMRAPRKSVPEFYIDEVLPILMRRRALQLTKFDYRLTSDLDEDLQKLRCRVNFHALKFTSSIHAMGQKLVQKLRLMNTRYVAIHLRFEPDMLAFSGCYYGGGEKERKELGEIRKRWDTLPELSAEDERSRGKCPLTPHEVGLMLRALGFGNDTLLYVASGEIYGGDSTLQPLRGLFPNFYTKEKLAGDDLNPFLPFSSRLAAIDFIVCDESDVFVTNNNGNMAKVLAGRRRYMGHKRTIRPNAKKLNVLFQTRNQLSWDTFSRKVQRVQRGLMGEPDDIRPKQDDFHEFPSSCICSRKPGNISATT
;
A
#
# COMPACT_ATOMS: atom_id res chain seq x y z
N MET A 1 -14.25 0.15 -39.22
CA MET A 1 -15.59 0.41 -38.62
C MET A 1 -15.80 -0.59 -37.50
N LEU A 2 -15.95 -0.13 -36.25
CA LEU A 2 -16.36 -0.99 -35.14
C LEU A 2 -17.82 -1.40 -35.41
N SER A 3 -18.07 -2.71 -35.55
CA SER A 3 -19.42 -3.28 -35.75
C SER A 3 -20.39 -2.69 -34.71
N MET A 4 -21.49 -2.11 -35.20
CA MET A 4 -22.46 -1.38 -34.37
C MET A 4 -23.50 -2.28 -33.70
N ASP A 5 -23.36 -3.60 -33.85
CA ASP A 5 -24.38 -4.60 -33.52
C ASP A 5 -24.06 -5.42 -32.27
N LYS A 6 -22.85 -5.27 -31.71
CA LYS A 6 -22.46 -6.01 -30.50
C LYS A 6 -22.90 -5.25 -29.25
N LEU A 7 -23.92 -5.76 -28.57
CA LEU A 7 -24.29 -5.35 -27.20
C LEU A 7 -23.47 -6.16 -26.17
N PRO A 8 -22.97 -5.52 -25.09
CA PRO A 8 -23.01 -4.08 -24.83
C PRO A 8 -22.07 -3.31 -25.78
N TRP A 9 -22.50 -2.10 -26.18
CA TRP A 9 -21.62 -1.21 -26.93
C TRP A 9 -20.38 -0.93 -26.11
N THR A 10 -19.21 -0.92 -26.75
CA THR A 10 -17.94 -0.75 -26.05
C THR A 10 -17.31 0.59 -26.42
N MET A 11 -16.89 1.37 -25.42
CA MET A 11 -16.08 2.57 -25.64
C MET A 11 -14.98 2.71 -24.59
N ARG A 12 -14.08 3.66 -24.81
CA ARG A 12 -12.99 3.98 -23.89
C ARG A 12 -13.03 5.46 -23.55
N ALA A 13 -13.23 5.78 -22.27
CA ALA A 13 -13.06 7.14 -21.80
C ALA A 13 -11.57 7.53 -21.82
N PRO A 14 -11.22 8.76 -22.26
CA PRO A 14 -9.89 9.31 -22.05
C PRO A 14 -9.44 9.22 -20.59
N ARG A 15 -8.12 9.27 -20.37
CA ARG A 15 -7.58 9.29 -19.01
C ARG A 15 -7.83 10.68 -18.42
N LYS A 16 -8.27 10.76 -17.17
CA LYS A 16 -8.61 12.00 -16.45
C LYS A 16 -9.65 12.86 -17.18
N SER A 17 -10.67 12.22 -17.77
CA SER A 17 -11.84 12.92 -18.30
C SER A 17 -12.52 13.75 -17.20
N VAL A 18 -12.97 14.94 -17.58
CA VAL A 18 -13.80 15.82 -16.76
C VAL A 18 -15.25 15.31 -16.70
N PRO A 19 -16.06 15.71 -15.70
CA PRO A 19 -17.46 15.28 -15.58
C PRO A 19 -18.29 15.48 -16.87
N GLU A 20 -18.07 16.59 -17.58
CA GLU A 20 -18.77 16.96 -18.81
C GLU A 20 -18.61 15.89 -19.90
N PHE A 21 -17.43 15.28 -20.03
CA PHE A 21 -17.23 14.17 -20.96
C PHE A 21 -18.20 13.01 -20.71
N TYR A 22 -18.52 12.72 -19.44
CA TYR A 22 -19.47 11.66 -19.13
C TYR A 22 -20.92 12.05 -19.44
N ILE A 23 -21.26 13.33 -19.28
CA ILE A 23 -22.60 13.85 -19.55
C ILE A 23 -22.83 14.02 -21.06
N ASP A 24 -21.83 14.51 -21.78
CA ASP A 24 -21.95 14.91 -23.18
C ASP A 24 -21.64 13.76 -24.14
N GLU A 25 -20.68 12.89 -23.81
CA GLU A 25 -20.24 11.82 -24.72
C GLU A 25 -20.72 10.43 -24.28
N VAL A 26 -20.65 10.12 -22.99
CA VAL A 26 -20.96 8.77 -22.48
C VAL A 26 -22.46 8.57 -22.28
N LEU A 27 -23.14 9.52 -21.63
CA LEU A 27 -24.55 9.40 -21.28
C LEU A 27 -25.48 9.26 -22.51
N PRO A 28 -25.31 10.01 -23.62
CA PRO A 28 -26.19 9.85 -24.79
C PRO A 28 -26.07 8.48 -25.43
N ILE A 29 -24.86 7.89 -25.42
CA ILE A 29 -24.63 6.53 -25.90
C ILE A 29 -25.31 5.53 -24.98
N LEU A 30 -25.17 5.68 -23.65
CA LEU A 30 -25.84 4.81 -22.68
C LEU A 30 -27.37 4.89 -22.83
N MET A 31 -27.94 6.08 -23.00
CA MET A 31 -29.38 6.27 -23.20
C MET A 31 -29.89 5.61 -24.49
N ARG A 32 -29.12 5.70 -25.58
CA ARG A 32 -29.46 5.08 -26.87
C ARG A 32 -29.30 3.56 -26.86
N ARG A 33 -28.23 3.04 -26.25
CA ARG A 33 -27.83 1.63 -26.31
C ARG A 33 -28.32 0.79 -25.14
N ARG A 34 -28.82 1.41 -24.08
CA ARG A 34 -29.27 0.80 -22.79
C ARG A 34 -28.19 0.09 -21.98
N ALA A 35 -27.17 -0.46 -22.63
CA ALA A 35 -26.00 -1.06 -21.99
C ALA A 35 -24.72 -0.55 -22.66
N LEU A 36 -23.77 -0.12 -21.83
CA LEU A 36 -22.47 0.42 -22.25
C LEU A 36 -21.35 -0.22 -21.44
N GLN A 37 -20.35 -0.76 -22.13
CA GLN A 37 -19.12 -1.25 -21.53
C GLN A 37 -18.03 -0.18 -21.69
N LEU A 38 -17.67 0.47 -20.59
CA LEU A 38 -16.49 1.32 -20.53
C LEU A 38 -15.25 0.45 -20.31
N THR A 39 -14.40 0.36 -21.33
CA THR A 39 -13.12 -0.35 -21.21
C THR A 39 -12.08 0.52 -20.52
N LYS A 40 -11.27 -0.11 -19.66
CA LYS A 40 -10.28 0.52 -18.78
C LYS A 40 -10.92 1.52 -17.81
N PHE A 41 -10.92 1.19 -16.52
CA PHE A 41 -11.55 2.04 -15.49
C PHE A 41 -10.54 2.82 -14.63
N ASP A 42 -9.25 2.57 -14.83
CA ASP A 42 -8.18 3.23 -14.10
C ASP A 42 -8.01 4.70 -14.51
N TYR A 43 -8.01 5.60 -13.52
CA TYR A 43 -7.74 7.04 -13.71
C TYR A 43 -8.60 7.69 -14.82
N ARG A 44 -9.88 7.33 -14.94
CA ARG A 44 -10.77 7.86 -15.99
C ARG A 44 -11.45 9.16 -15.61
N LEU A 45 -11.79 9.35 -14.33
CA LEU A 45 -12.27 10.64 -13.84
C LEU A 45 -11.08 11.48 -13.37
N THR A 46 -11.06 12.75 -13.72
CA THR A 46 -10.08 13.73 -13.20
C THR A 46 -10.18 13.84 -11.67
N SER A 47 -9.09 14.23 -11.01
CA SER A 47 -9.14 14.59 -9.59
C SER A 47 -9.55 16.04 -9.35
N ASP A 48 -9.57 16.86 -10.40
CA ASP A 48 -10.07 18.24 -10.35
C ASP A 48 -11.59 18.22 -10.53
N LEU A 49 -12.30 18.05 -9.42
CA LEU A 49 -13.76 17.97 -9.35
C LEU A 49 -14.30 19.10 -8.50
N ASP A 50 -15.52 19.53 -8.80
CA ASP A 50 -16.26 20.47 -7.95
C ASP A 50 -16.46 19.93 -6.53
N GLU A 51 -16.85 20.83 -5.63
CA GLU A 51 -16.96 20.52 -4.20
C GLU A 51 -17.94 19.36 -3.91
N ASP A 52 -19.05 19.28 -4.63
CA ASP A 52 -20.09 18.28 -4.38
C ASP A 52 -19.69 16.90 -4.90
N LEU A 53 -19.05 16.84 -6.08
CA LEU A 53 -18.45 15.62 -6.61
C LEU A 53 -17.27 15.15 -5.74
N GLN A 54 -16.47 16.06 -5.17
CA GLN A 54 -15.44 15.68 -4.21
C GLN A 54 -16.05 15.09 -2.93
N LYS A 55 -17.08 15.73 -2.36
CA LYS A 55 -17.80 15.20 -1.19
C LYS A 55 -18.36 13.81 -1.49
N LEU A 56 -18.97 13.62 -2.66
CA LEU A 56 -19.46 12.31 -3.11
C LEU A 56 -18.32 11.29 -3.22
N ARG A 57 -17.21 11.65 -3.87
CA ARG A 57 -16.01 10.82 -4.01
C ARG A 57 -15.50 10.36 -2.64
N CYS A 58 -15.43 11.27 -1.67
CA CYS A 58 -15.03 10.96 -0.29
C CYS A 58 -15.99 9.97 0.38
N ARG A 59 -17.31 10.23 0.30
CA ARG A 59 -18.33 9.34 0.88
C ARG A 59 -18.30 7.94 0.27
N VAL A 60 -18.16 7.84 -1.04
CA VAL A 60 -18.08 6.55 -1.74
C VAL A 60 -16.83 5.78 -1.32
N ASN A 61 -15.66 6.42 -1.35
CA ASN A 61 -14.39 5.73 -1.07
C ASN A 61 -14.25 5.28 0.39
N PHE A 62 -14.73 6.07 1.35
CA PHE A 62 -14.50 5.80 2.76
C PHE A 62 -15.69 5.15 3.49
N HIS A 63 -16.93 5.40 3.05
CA HIS A 63 -18.14 4.91 3.73
C HIS A 63 -18.93 3.86 2.95
N ALA A 64 -19.02 3.98 1.62
CA ALA A 64 -19.86 3.08 0.82
C ALA A 64 -19.20 1.72 0.56
N LEU A 65 -17.89 1.71 0.30
CA LEU A 65 -17.14 0.48 0.06
C LEU A 65 -16.90 -0.28 1.38
N LYS A 66 -17.60 -1.40 1.55
CA LYS A 66 -17.49 -2.28 2.72
C LYS A 66 -17.19 -3.71 2.28
N PHE A 67 -16.35 -4.40 3.05
CA PHE A 67 -16.15 -5.83 2.87
C PHE A 67 -17.41 -6.61 3.27
N THR A 68 -17.57 -7.81 2.71
CA THR A 68 -18.64 -8.73 3.10
C THR A 68 -18.52 -9.09 4.58
N SER A 69 -19.64 -9.42 5.22
CA SER A 69 -19.70 -9.73 6.65
C SER A 69 -18.73 -10.84 7.06
N SER A 70 -18.52 -11.85 6.22
CA SER A 70 -17.58 -12.95 6.48
C SER A 70 -16.12 -12.49 6.53
N ILE A 71 -15.69 -11.64 5.60
CA ILE A 71 -14.33 -11.06 5.58
C ILE A 71 -14.15 -10.12 6.75
N HIS A 72 -15.15 -9.27 7.03
CA HIS A 72 -15.11 -8.34 8.14
C HIS A 72 -15.00 -9.08 9.49
N ALA A 73 -15.84 -10.09 9.71
CA ALA A 73 -15.81 -10.90 10.92
C ALA A 73 -14.46 -11.61 11.10
N MET A 74 -13.89 -12.16 10.02
CA MET A 74 -12.57 -12.78 10.07
C MET A 74 -11.48 -11.76 10.43
N GLY A 75 -11.43 -10.62 9.75
CA GLY A 75 -10.46 -9.57 10.05
C GLY A 75 -10.56 -9.07 11.50
N GLN A 76 -11.77 -8.82 11.98
CA GLN A 76 -12.00 -8.42 13.38
C GLN A 76 -11.59 -9.50 14.39
N LYS A 77 -11.84 -10.78 14.09
CA LYS A 77 -11.37 -11.90 14.92
C LYS A 77 -9.84 -11.88 15.07
N LEU A 78 -9.10 -11.64 13.99
CA LEU A 78 -7.63 -11.55 14.04
C LEU A 78 -7.18 -10.32 14.85
N VAL A 79 -7.82 -9.16 14.64
CA VAL A 79 -7.55 -7.93 15.41
C VAL A 79 -7.76 -8.18 16.90
N GLN A 80 -8.86 -8.82 17.29
CA GLN A 80 -9.15 -9.14 18.69
C GLN A 80 -8.08 -10.06 19.29
N LYS A 81 -7.67 -11.12 18.58
CA LYS A 81 -6.57 -11.99 19.03
C LYS A 81 -5.27 -11.22 19.26
N LEU A 82 -4.91 -10.33 18.34
CA LEU A 82 -3.73 -9.47 18.47
C LEU A 82 -3.83 -8.53 19.68
N ARG A 83 -4.99 -7.89 19.87
CA ARG A 83 -5.23 -6.95 20.98
C ARG A 83 -5.27 -7.63 22.35
N LEU A 84 -5.69 -8.90 22.42
CA LEU A 84 -5.61 -9.72 23.63
C LEU A 84 -4.16 -10.06 24.01
N MET A 85 -3.28 -10.25 23.03
CA MET A 85 -1.86 -10.51 23.27
C MET A 85 -1.11 -9.23 23.65
N ASN A 86 -1.43 -8.11 23.01
CA ASN A 86 -0.89 -6.80 23.36
C ASN A 86 -1.87 -5.70 22.99
N THR A 87 -2.06 -4.73 23.89
CA THR A 87 -2.91 -3.56 23.64
C THR A 87 -2.50 -2.78 22.40
N ARG A 88 -1.26 -2.88 21.92
CA ARG A 88 -0.76 -2.25 20.69
C ARG A 88 -0.01 -3.22 19.79
N TYR A 89 -0.12 -3.03 18.48
CA TYR A 89 0.64 -3.78 17.49
C TYR A 89 1.01 -2.96 16.26
N VAL A 90 2.08 -3.40 15.60
CA VAL A 90 2.54 -2.87 14.31
C VAL A 90 2.13 -3.85 13.22
N ALA A 91 1.51 -3.34 12.16
CA ALA A 91 1.23 -4.13 10.97
C ALA A 91 2.20 -3.74 9.85
N ILE A 92 2.80 -4.73 9.22
CA ILE A 92 3.70 -4.56 8.07
C ILE A 92 3.06 -5.19 6.85
N HIS A 93 2.95 -4.42 5.76
CA HIS A 93 2.62 -4.95 4.45
C HIS A 93 3.89 -5.18 3.63
N LEU A 94 4.20 -6.45 3.38
CA LEU A 94 5.33 -6.89 2.58
C LEU A 94 4.85 -7.25 1.17
N ARG A 95 5.00 -6.31 0.23
CA ARG A 95 4.87 -6.56 -1.20
C ARG A 95 6.22 -7.07 -1.74
N PHE A 96 6.51 -8.35 -1.47
CA PHE A 96 7.75 -9.04 -1.84
C PHE A 96 7.47 -10.34 -2.62
N GLU A 97 6.40 -10.32 -3.40
CA GLU A 97 5.97 -11.45 -4.25
C GLU A 97 6.74 -11.49 -5.57
N PRO A 98 6.92 -12.68 -6.18
CA PRO A 98 7.75 -12.85 -7.38
C PRO A 98 7.37 -11.92 -8.53
N ASP A 99 6.07 -11.65 -8.73
CA ASP A 99 5.58 -10.76 -9.77
C ASP A 99 6.01 -9.30 -9.54
N MET A 100 5.96 -8.84 -8.29
CA MET A 100 6.43 -7.49 -7.92
C MET A 100 7.94 -7.36 -8.13
N LEU A 101 8.71 -8.37 -7.73
CA LEU A 101 10.17 -8.32 -7.86
C LEU A 101 10.58 -8.34 -9.34
N ALA A 102 10.00 -9.24 -10.13
CA ALA A 102 10.20 -9.32 -11.57
C ALA A 102 9.81 -8.01 -12.29
N PHE A 103 8.66 -7.42 -11.94
CA PHE A 103 8.22 -6.14 -12.48
C PHE A 103 9.20 -5.00 -12.15
N SER A 104 9.68 -4.95 -10.90
CA SER A 104 10.62 -3.93 -10.45
C SER A 104 12.01 -4.04 -11.09
N GLY A 105 12.40 -5.22 -11.61
CA GLY A 105 13.71 -5.42 -12.24
C GLY A 105 14.88 -5.37 -11.26
N CYS A 106 14.60 -5.56 -9.97
CA CYS A 106 15.60 -5.47 -8.90
C CYS A 106 16.29 -6.81 -8.66
N TYR A 107 17.51 -6.74 -8.12
CA TYR A 107 18.31 -7.89 -7.72
C TYR A 107 18.53 -7.89 -6.21
N TYR A 108 18.30 -9.04 -5.57
CA TYR A 108 18.31 -9.21 -4.11
C TYR A 108 19.39 -10.17 -3.62
N GLY A 109 20.35 -10.55 -4.48
CA GLY A 109 21.52 -11.33 -4.10
C GLY A 109 21.36 -12.85 -4.21
N GLY A 110 20.28 -13.35 -4.81
CA GLY A 110 19.99 -14.77 -5.01
C GLY A 110 20.70 -15.43 -6.21
N GLY A 111 21.68 -14.76 -6.82
CA GLY A 111 22.51 -15.30 -7.89
C GLY A 111 21.77 -15.57 -9.20
N GLU A 112 22.33 -16.49 -10.00
CA GLU A 112 21.78 -16.90 -11.30
C GLU A 112 20.37 -17.48 -11.20
N LYS A 113 20.06 -18.15 -10.08
CA LYS A 113 18.72 -18.70 -9.83
C LYS A 113 17.68 -17.57 -9.82
N GLU A 114 17.91 -16.52 -9.03
CA GLU A 114 17.01 -15.36 -8.97
C GLU A 114 16.87 -14.68 -10.33
N ARG A 115 18.01 -14.44 -11.00
CA ARG A 115 18.04 -13.78 -12.31
C ARG A 115 17.20 -14.55 -13.34
N LYS A 116 17.31 -15.87 -13.35
CA LYS A 116 16.53 -16.73 -14.24
C LYS A 116 15.05 -16.74 -13.87
N GLU A 117 14.70 -17.02 -12.62
CA GLU A 117 13.31 -17.15 -12.18
C GLU A 117 12.53 -15.84 -12.36
N LEU A 118 13.07 -14.72 -11.89
CA LEU A 118 12.42 -13.42 -12.04
C LEU A 118 12.47 -12.90 -13.48
N GLY A 119 13.53 -13.23 -14.23
CA GLY A 119 13.65 -12.92 -15.65
C GLY A 119 12.56 -13.57 -16.49
N GLU A 120 12.24 -14.84 -16.23
CA GLU A 120 11.13 -15.54 -16.91
C GLU A 120 9.77 -14.92 -16.60
N ILE A 121 9.52 -14.52 -15.34
CA ILE A 121 8.27 -13.83 -14.96
C ILE A 121 8.19 -12.45 -15.62
N ARG A 122 9.31 -11.73 -15.74
CA ARG A 122 9.37 -10.38 -16.32
C ARG A 122 8.95 -10.35 -17.80
N LYS A 123 9.13 -11.44 -18.54
CA LYS A 123 8.66 -11.58 -19.94
C LYS A 123 7.14 -11.39 -20.10
N ARG A 124 6.36 -11.37 -19.03
CA ARG A 124 4.93 -11.01 -19.07
C ARG A 124 4.68 -9.53 -19.42
N TRP A 125 5.70 -8.68 -19.35
CA TRP A 125 5.60 -7.24 -19.63
C TRP A 125 6.56 -6.82 -20.74
N ASP A 126 6.14 -7.04 -21.99
CA ASP A 126 6.94 -6.75 -23.20
C ASP A 126 7.32 -5.27 -23.37
N THR A 127 6.60 -4.36 -22.71
CA THR A 127 6.82 -2.91 -22.82
C THR A 127 7.70 -2.33 -21.72
N LEU A 128 8.20 -3.15 -20.77
CA LEU A 128 9.10 -2.64 -19.75
C LEU A 128 10.48 -2.41 -20.35
N PRO A 129 11.12 -1.26 -20.06
CA PRO A 129 12.49 -1.03 -20.49
C PRO A 129 13.44 -2.04 -19.82
N GLU A 130 14.54 -2.33 -20.51
CA GLU A 130 15.72 -2.91 -19.87
C GLU A 130 16.31 -1.88 -18.92
N LEU A 131 16.41 -2.25 -17.64
CA LEU A 131 16.85 -1.38 -16.56
C LEU A 131 17.93 -2.11 -15.77
N SER A 132 18.97 -1.40 -15.35
CA SER A 132 19.92 -1.93 -14.37
C SER A 132 19.22 -2.10 -13.02
N ALA A 133 19.45 -3.25 -12.37
CA ALA A 133 18.94 -3.52 -11.04
C ALA A 133 19.49 -2.51 -10.02
N GLU A 134 20.74 -2.11 -10.18
CA GLU A 134 21.41 -1.08 -9.38
C GLU A 134 20.75 0.29 -9.56
N ASP A 135 20.36 0.63 -10.79
CA ASP A 135 19.65 1.88 -11.09
C ASP A 135 18.23 1.89 -10.49
N GLU A 136 17.47 0.80 -10.61
CA GLU A 136 16.14 0.73 -9.99
C GLU A 136 16.24 0.80 -8.45
N ARG A 137 17.27 0.19 -7.88
CA ARG A 137 17.58 0.29 -6.45
C ARG A 137 17.92 1.72 -6.06
N SER A 138 18.81 2.39 -6.78
CA SER A 138 19.23 3.77 -6.48
C SER A 138 18.09 4.79 -6.63
N ARG A 139 17.13 4.52 -7.53
CA ARG A 139 15.92 5.32 -7.72
C ARG A 139 14.85 5.07 -6.66
N GLY A 140 15.05 4.07 -5.79
CA GLY A 140 14.09 3.69 -4.75
C GLY A 140 12.84 3.00 -5.29
N LYS A 141 12.96 2.32 -6.44
CA LYS A 141 11.87 1.58 -7.08
C LYS A 141 11.76 0.13 -6.58
N CYS A 142 12.85 -0.41 -6.06
CA CYS A 142 12.85 -1.72 -5.43
C CYS A 142 12.14 -1.70 -4.08
N PRO A 143 11.21 -2.65 -3.83
CA PRO A 143 10.77 -2.98 -2.49
C PRO A 143 11.95 -3.23 -1.54
N LEU A 144 11.81 -2.81 -0.29
CA LEU A 144 12.72 -3.27 0.76
C LEU A 144 12.51 -4.76 1.02
N THR A 145 13.60 -5.47 1.30
CA THR A 145 13.53 -6.85 1.80
C THR A 145 12.88 -6.88 3.19
N PRO A 146 12.32 -8.02 3.63
CA PRO A 146 11.81 -8.15 4.99
C PRO A 146 12.86 -7.79 6.06
N HIS A 147 14.12 -8.18 5.84
CA HIS A 147 15.22 -7.83 6.74
C HIS A 147 15.46 -6.31 6.83
N GLU A 148 15.50 -5.62 5.69
CA GLU A 148 15.70 -4.16 5.63
C GLU A 148 14.56 -3.38 6.29
N VAL A 149 13.31 -3.85 6.15
CA VAL A 149 12.17 -3.30 6.90
C VAL A 149 12.40 -3.47 8.40
N GLY A 150 12.86 -4.66 8.82
CA GLY A 150 13.20 -4.92 10.22
C GLY A 150 14.30 -3.98 10.74
N LEU A 151 15.39 -3.82 9.99
CA LEU A 151 16.49 -2.90 10.33
C LEU A 151 16.01 -1.45 10.43
N MET A 152 15.14 -1.01 9.51
CA MET A 152 14.52 0.32 9.56
C MET A 152 13.71 0.50 10.85
N LEU A 153 12.86 -0.45 11.21
CA LEU A 153 12.04 -0.36 12.42
C LEU A 153 12.88 -0.34 13.70
N ARG A 154 13.86 -1.23 13.80
CA ARG A 154 14.82 -1.23 14.92
C ARG A 154 15.53 0.11 15.04
N ALA A 155 15.97 0.68 13.93
CA ALA A 155 16.62 1.99 13.89
C ALA A 155 15.69 3.16 14.24
N LEU A 156 14.38 3.03 13.98
CA LEU A 156 13.34 3.98 14.37
C LEU A 156 12.91 3.85 15.84
N GLY A 157 13.45 2.88 16.59
CA GLY A 157 13.23 2.71 18.02
C GLY A 157 12.20 1.65 18.40
N PHE A 158 11.73 0.82 17.46
CA PHE A 158 10.83 -0.29 17.79
C PHE A 158 11.61 -1.42 18.51
N GLY A 159 11.16 -1.77 19.72
CA GLY A 159 11.70 -2.84 20.55
C GLY A 159 11.47 -4.23 19.96
N ASN A 160 12.21 -5.24 20.41
CA ASN A 160 12.12 -6.61 19.86
C ASN A 160 10.83 -7.30 20.35
N ASP A 161 10.33 -6.86 21.48
CA ASP A 161 9.05 -7.17 22.09
C ASP A 161 7.84 -6.60 21.32
N THR A 162 8.07 -5.72 20.33
CA THR A 162 7.00 -5.19 19.47
C THR A 162 6.21 -6.32 18.83
N LEU A 163 4.90 -6.37 19.10
CA LEU A 163 4.00 -7.31 18.43
C LEU A 163 3.81 -6.89 16.97
N LEU A 164 4.15 -7.80 16.06
CA LEU A 164 4.25 -7.54 14.64
C LEU A 164 3.32 -8.47 13.85
N TYR A 165 2.35 -7.89 13.18
CA TYR A 165 1.51 -8.56 12.19
C TYR A 165 2.09 -8.36 10.79
N VAL A 166 2.32 -9.44 10.05
CA VAL A 166 2.81 -9.39 8.68
C VAL A 166 1.72 -9.77 7.70
N ALA A 167 1.29 -8.78 6.93
CA ALA A 167 0.44 -8.92 5.76
C ALA A 167 1.32 -9.15 4.53
N SER A 168 1.13 -10.29 3.87
CA SER A 168 1.81 -10.61 2.61
C SER A 168 1.04 -11.66 1.81
N GLY A 169 1.23 -11.61 0.48
CA GLY A 169 1.00 -12.76 -0.37
C GLY A 169 2.13 -13.79 -0.24
N GLU A 170 2.40 -14.50 -1.34
CA GLU A 170 3.53 -15.43 -1.45
C GLU A 170 4.86 -14.68 -1.47
N ILE A 171 5.65 -14.80 -0.40
CA ILE A 171 6.97 -14.16 -0.31
C ILE A 171 7.99 -14.93 -1.15
N TYR A 172 8.69 -14.25 -2.05
CA TYR A 172 9.78 -14.84 -2.80
C TYR A 172 10.92 -15.29 -1.85
N GLY A 173 11.32 -16.57 -1.96
CA GLY A 173 12.25 -17.24 -1.05
C GLY A 173 11.60 -17.80 0.23
N GLY A 174 10.29 -17.60 0.43
CA GLY A 174 9.52 -18.22 1.50
C GLY A 174 10.03 -17.87 2.91
N ASP A 175 10.04 -18.85 3.80
CA ASP A 175 10.40 -18.63 5.21
C ASP A 175 11.85 -18.14 5.40
N SER A 176 12.77 -18.56 4.52
CA SER A 176 14.17 -18.13 4.56
C SER A 176 14.33 -16.60 4.44
N THR A 177 13.47 -15.95 3.64
CA THR A 177 13.46 -14.50 3.47
C THR A 177 12.81 -13.79 4.67
N LEU A 178 11.90 -14.45 5.40
CA LEU A 178 11.25 -13.90 6.60
C LEU A 178 12.05 -14.11 7.89
N GLN A 179 12.94 -15.11 7.92
CA GLN A 179 13.79 -15.49 9.05
C GLN A 179 14.53 -14.30 9.69
N PRO A 180 15.24 -13.43 8.94
CA PRO A 180 15.95 -12.29 9.53
C PRO A 180 15.01 -11.27 10.18
N LEU A 181 13.83 -11.03 9.60
CA LEU A 181 12.83 -10.14 10.19
C LEU A 181 12.31 -10.73 11.52
N ARG A 182 12.05 -12.04 11.55
CA ARG A 182 11.62 -12.76 12.75
C ARG A 182 12.70 -12.76 13.84
N GLY A 183 13.98 -12.81 13.47
CA GLY A 183 15.10 -12.67 14.41
C GLY A 183 15.16 -11.29 15.09
N LEU A 184 14.74 -10.23 14.38
CA LEU A 184 14.67 -8.88 14.95
C LEU A 184 13.39 -8.65 15.79
N PHE A 185 12.30 -9.33 15.46
CA PHE A 185 10.99 -9.22 16.09
C PHE A 185 10.37 -10.61 16.30
N PRO A 186 10.65 -11.27 17.44
CA PRO A 186 10.14 -12.61 17.72
C PRO A 186 8.61 -12.70 17.85
N ASN A 187 7.93 -11.63 18.26
CA ASN A 187 6.47 -11.55 18.37
C ASN A 187 5.81 -11.37 16.98
N PHE A 188 6.02 -12.36 16.11
CA PHE A 188 5.70 -12.33 14.69
C PHE A 188 4.48 -13.19 14.35
N TYR A 189 3.44 -12.56 13.82
CA TYR A 189 2.16 -13.19 13.49
C TYR A 189 1.75 -12.91 12.04
N THR A 190 1.10 -13.89 11.43
CA THR A 190 0.47 -13.76 10.10
C THR A 190 -0.99 -14.17 10.21
N LYS A 191 -1.79 -13.88 9.17
CA LYS A 191 -3.19 -14.35 9.10
C LYS A 191 -3.30 -15.86 9.28
N GLU A 192 -2.39 -16.64 8.70
CA GLU A 192 -2.38 -18.10 8.80
C GLU A 192 -2.16 -18.56 10.24
N LYS A 193 -1.17 -17.98 10.95
CA LYS A 193 -0.91 -18.31 12.35
C LYS A 193 -2.05 -17.93 13.29
N LEU A 194 -2.73 -16.81 13.01
CA LEU A 194 -3.80 -16.30 13.86
C LEU A 194 -5.15 -16.98 13.59
N ALA A 195 -5.44 -17.31 12.34
CA ALA A 195 -6.72 -17.90 11.94
C ALA A 195 -6.72 -19.43 12.08
N GLY A 196 -5.60 -20.11 11.79
CA GLY A 196 -5.59 -21.57 11.67
C GLY A 196 -6.59 -22.03 10.61
N ASP A 197 -7.35 -23.08 10.94
CA ASP A 197 -8.33 -23.69 10.02
C ASP A 197 -9.51 -22.77 9.67
N ASP A 198 -9.76 -21.73 10.48
CA ASP A 198 -10.81 -20.75 10.18
C ASP A 198 -10.55 -19.99 8.87
N LEU A 199 -9.30 -20.01 8.37
CA LEU A 199 -8.93 -19.35 7.12
C LEU A 199 -9.36 -20.14 5.87
N ASN A 200 -9.66 -21.43 6.01
CA ASN A 200 -9.95 -22.34 4.89
C ASN A 200 -10.98 -21.81 3.87
N PRO A 201 -12.11 -21.17 4.27
CA PRO A 201 -13.08 -20.62 3.33
C PRO A 201 -12.55 -19.48 2.44
N PHE A 202 -11.41 -18.88 2.80
CA PHE A 202 -10.80 -17.74 2.11
C PHE A 202 -9.60 -18.13 1.25
N LEU A 203 -8.94 -19.27 1.54
CA LEU A 203 -7.72 -19.72 0.86
C LEU A 203 -7.81 -19.76 -0.69
N PRO A 204 -8.93 -20.17 -1.31
CA PRO A 204 -9.03 -20.19 -2.77
C PRO A 204 -9.02 -18.81 -3.43
N PHE A 205 -9.14 -17.72 -2.66
CA PHE A 205 -9.33 -16.37 -3.18
C PHE A 205 -8.30 -15.39 -2.59
N SER A 206 -7.22 -15.15 -3.32
CA SER A 206 -6.16 -14.21 -2.93
C SER A 206 -6.70 -12.81 -2.58
N SER A 207 -7.72 -12.33 -3.29
CA SER A 207 -8.36 -11.04 -3.00
C SER A 207 -9.09 -11.01 -1.66
N ARG A 208 -9.64 -12.13 -1.19
CA ARG A 208 -10.29 -12.22 0.13
C ARG A 208 -9.25 -12.25 1.26
N LEU A 209 -8.13 -12.95 1.04
CA LEU A 209 -6.99 -12.93 1.96
C LEU A 209 -6.40 -11.52 2.10
N ALA A 210 -6.20 -10.82 0.97
CA ALA A 210 -5.75 -9.43 0.98
C ALA A 210 -6.74 -8.48 1.67
N ALA A 211 -8.04 -8.75 1.57
CA ALA A 211 -9.07 -7.98 2.28
C ALA A 211 -9.03 -8.20 3.80
N ILE A 212 -8.74 -9.41 4.26
CA ILE A 212 -8.51 -9.71 5.68
C ILE A 212 -7.26 -8.94 6.17
N ASP A 213 -6.15 -9.04 5.42
CA ASP A 213 -4.93 -8.28 5.71
C ASP A 213 -5.19 -6.77 5.77
N PHE A 214 -6.02 -6.25 4.86
CA PHE A 214 -6.42 -4.84 4.86
C PHE A 214 -7.06 -4.41 6.18
N ILE A 215 -8.01 -5.19 6.71
CA ILE A 215 -8.67 -4.88 7.97
C ILE A 215 -7.66 -4.87 9.12
N VAL A 216 -6.82 -5.90 9.21
CA VAL A 216 -5.83 -6.01 10.30
C VAL A 216 -4.78 -4.88 10.22
N CYS A 217 -4.39 -4.46 9.01
CA CYS A 217 -3.52 -3.31 8.82
C CYS A 217 -4.20 -1.97 9.14
N ASP A 218 -5.47 -1.79 8.80
CA ASP A 218 -6.23 -0.57 9.11
C ASP A 218 -6.42 -0.38 10.62
N GLU A 219 -6.57 -1.50 11.35
CA GLU A 219 -6.76 -1.49 12.80
C GLU A 219 -5.47 -1.38 13.62
N SER A 220 -4.29 -1.45 13.00
CA SER A 220 -3.02 -1.36 13.74
C SER A 220 -2.71 0.06 14.24
N ASP A 221 -1.89 0.17 15.29
CA ASP A 221 -1.44 1.47 15.82
C ASP A 221 -0.45 2.13 14.87
N VAL A 222 0.43 1.31 14.28
CA VAL A 222 1.37 1.73 13.24
C VAL A 222 1.25 0.78 12.06
N PHE A 223 1.08 1.33 10.87
CA PHE A 223 1.13 0.59 9.62
C PHE A 223 2.44 0.91 8.90
N VAL A 224 3.14 -0.10 8.41
CA VAL A 224 4.46 0.01 7.78
C VAL A 224 4.41 -0.70 6.43
N THR A 225 5.04 -0.12 5.42
CA THR A 225 5.11 -0.73 4.09
C THR A 225 6.56 -0.98 3.70
N ASN A 226 6.82 -1.97 2.84
CA ASN A 226 8.13 -2.14 2.20
C ASN A 226 8.21 -1.46 0.82
N ASN A 227 7.06 -1.10 0.26
CA ASN A 227 6.88 -0.49 -1.05
C ASN A 227 5.58 0.36 -1.05
N ASN A 228 5.53 1.43 -1.84
CA ASN A 228 4.35 2.31 -1.94
C ASN A 228 3.38 1.87 -3.06
N GLY A 229 2.84 0.66 -2.92
CA GLY A 229 1.85 0.08 -3.85
C GLY A 229 0.40 0.54 -3.60
N ASN A 230 -0.56 -0.01 -4.35
CA ASN A 230 -1.98 0.40 -4.26
C ASN A 230 -2.58 0.20 -2.86
N MET A 231 -2.37 -0.96 -2.24
CA MET A 231 -2.87 -1.24 -0.88
C MET A 231 -2.28 -0.27 0.15
N ALA A 232 -0.98 0.04 0.04
CA ALA A 232 -0.31 1.02 0.89
C ALA A 232 -0.98 2.39 0.81
N LYS A 233 -1.26 2.86 -0.41
CA LYS A 233 -1.91 4.16 -0.65
C LYS A 233 -3.31 4.20 -0.07
N VAL A 234 -4.16 3.22 -0.39
CA VAL A 234 -5.55 3.18 0.10
C VAL A 234 -5.60 3.12 1.62
N LEU A 235 -4.75 2.32 2.27
CA LEU A 235 -4.65 2.29 3.74
C LEU A 235 -4.15 3.62 4.30
N ALA A 236 -3.15 4.25 3.67
CA ALA A 236 -2.66 5.56 4.12
C ALA A 236 -3.76 6.62 4.08
N GLY A 237 -4.54 6.72 3.00
CA GLY A 237 -5.65 7.67 2.93
C GLY A 237 -6.78 7.35 3.89
N ARG A 238 -7.15 6.07 4.02
CA ARG A 238 -8.17 5.64 4.99
C ARG A 238 -7.78 5.96 6.42
N ARG A 239 -6.53 5.68 6.81
CA ARG A 239 -5.98 5.96 8.13
C ARG A 239 -5.79 7.46 8.40
N ARG A 240 -5.74 8.31 7.37
CA ARG A 240 -5.84 9.78 7.53
C ARG A 240 -7.29 10.23 7.73
N TYR A 241 -8.22 9.64 6.99
CA TYR A 241 -9.63 10.03 6.98
C TYR A 241 -10.41 9.57 8.23
N MET A 242 -10.27 8.30 8.65
CA MET A 242 -11.06 7.67 9.73
C MET A 242 -10.51 7.94 11.15
N GLY A 243 -9.86 9.09 11.35
CA GLY A 243 -9.09 9.37 12.56
C GLY A 243 -7.64 8.93 12.40
N HIS A 244 -6.74 9.91 12.40
CA HIS A 244 -5.35 9.74 12.05
C HIS A 244 -4.67 8.58 12.81
N LYS A 245 -4.21 7.57 12.07
CA LYS A 245 -3.31 6.51 12.56
C LYS A 245 -2.00 6.53 11.76
N ARG A 246 -0.89 6.22 12.42
CA ARG A 246 0.45 6.38 11.84
C ARG A 246 0.70 5.39 10.69
N THR A 247 1.19 5.90 9.56
CA THR A 247 1.58 5.09 8.40
C THR A 247 3.01 5.43 7.98
N ILE A 248 3.95 4.53 8.23
CA ILE A 248 5.37 4.69 7.91
C ILE A 248 5.65 4.11 6.53
N ARG A 249 6.17 4.94 5.64
CA ARG A 249 6.67 4.50 4.32
C ARG A 249 8.19 4.65 4.26
N PRO A 250 8.90 3.75 3.57
CA PRO A 250 10.35 3.80 3.51
C PRO A 250 10.82 4.89 2.53
N ASN A 251 11.85 5.64 2.90
CA ASN A 251 12.65 6.45 1.99
C ASN A 251 13.57 5.54 1.17
N ALA A 252 13.00 4.65 0.35
CA ALA A 252 13.76 3.59 -0.33
C ALA A 252 15.04 4.14 -0.99
N LYS A 253 14.94 5.26 -1.71
CA LYS A 253 16.09 5.93 -2.33
C LYS A 253 17.25 6.21 -1.36
N LYS A 254 16.97 6.77 -0.17
CA LYS A 254 18.03 7.10 0.81
C LYS A 254 18.41 5.92 1.70
N LEU A 255 17.46 5.05 2.02
CA LEU A 255 17.67 3.88 2.86
C LEU A 255 18.55 2.84 2.16
N ASN A 256 18.40 2.66 0.84
CA ASN A 256 19.19 1.69 0.06
C ASN A 256 20.71 1.95 0.19
N VAL A 257 21.13 3.22 0.19
CA VAL A 257 22.54 3.61 0.40
C VAL A 257 23.01 3.27 1.82
N LEU A 258 22.14 3.44 2.82
CA LEU A 258 22.47 3.11 4.21
C LEU A 258 22.55 1.61 4.46
N PHE A 259 21.72 0.80 3.79
CA PHE A 259 21.75 -0.66 3.93
C PHE A 259 23.02 -1.26 3.31
N GLN A 260 23.47 -0.75 2.16
CA GLN A 260 24.74 -1.18 1.54
C GLN A 260 25.96 -0.95 2.45
N THR A 261 25.93 0.12 3.24
CA THR A 261 27.03 0.48 4.16
C THR A 261 26.75 0.09 5.61
N ARG A 262 25.71 -0.74 5.87
CA ARG A 262 25.29 -1.10 7.24
C ARG A 262 26.42 -1.69 8.06
N ASN A 263 27.19 -2.62 7.49
CA ASN A 263 28.27 -3.32 8.19
C ASN A 263 29.50 -2.45 8.47
N GLN A 264 29.58 -1.27 7.86
CA GLN A 264 30.67 -0.30 8.06
C GLN A 264 30.34 0.74 9.13
N LEU A 265 29.11 0.73 9.68
CA LEU A 265 28.61 1.71 10.62
C LEU A 265 28.31 1.07 11.98
N SER A 266 28.62 1.80 13.06
CA SER A 266 28.07 1.47 14.38
C SER A 266 26.55 1.59 14.38
N TRP A 267 25.88 0.84 15.27
CA TRP A 267 24.42 0.85 15.35
C TRP A 267 23.85 2.26 15.60
N ASP A 268 24.43 3.02 16.53
CA ASP A 268 23.96 4.37 16.87
C ASP A 268 24.10 5.34 15.70
N THR A 269 25.16 5.20 14.91
CA THR A 269 25.36 6.01 13.71
C THR A 269 24.37 5.63 12.62
N PHE A 270 24.15 4.33 12.40
CA PHE A 270 23.16 3.83 11.47
C PHE A 270 21.74 4.29 11.85
N SER A 271 21.36 4.13 13.12
CA SER A 271 20.05 4.51 13.65
C SER A 271 19.78 6.01 13.48
N ARG A 272 20.71 6.88 13.89
CA ARG A 272 20.58 8.35 13.68
C ARG A 272 20.44 8.71 12.21
N LYS A 273 21.20 8.06 11.32
CA LYS A 273 21.10 8.29 9.86
C LYS A 273 19.73 7.85 9.32
N VAL A 274 19.23 6.68 9.71
CA VAL A 274 17.90 6.18 9.33
C VAL A 274 16.81 7.15 9.78
N GLN A 275 16.82 7.55 11.05
CA GLN A 275 15.85 8.52 11.59
C GLN A 275 15.86 9.84 10.80
N ARG A 276 17.06 10.34 10.46
CA ARG A 276 17.20 11.56 9.65
C ARG A 276 16.60 11.43 8.26
N VAL A 277 16.85 10.31 7.56
CA VAL A 277 16.33 10.11 6.19
C VAL A 277 14.84 9.77 6.15
N GLN A 278 14.28 9.25 7.24
CA GLN A 278 12.86 8.92 7.36
C GLN A 278 11.95 10.10 7.71
N ARG A 279 12.50 11.26 8.09
CA ARG A 279 11.70 12.46 8.36
C ARG A 279 10.77 12.80 7.18
N GLY A 280 9.50 13.11 7.48
CA GLY A 280 8.47 13.39 6.48
C GLY A 280 7.87 12.16 5.78
N LEU A 281 8.24 10.95 6.22
CA LEU A 281 7.70 9.67 5.75
C LEU A 281 7.19 8.80 6.91
N MET A 282 7.10 9.39 8.10
CA MET A 282 6.62 8.75 9.33
C MET A 282 5.10 8.76 9.45
N GLY A 283 4.39 9.36 8.49
CA GLY A 283 2.93 9.47 8.49
C GLY A 283 2.45 10.49 9.52
N GLU A 284 2.97 11.72 9.46
CA GLU A 284 2.50 12.82 10.32
C GLU A 284 1.08 13.25 9.93
N PRO A 285 0.26 13.73 10.89
CA PRO A 285 -1.13 14.12 10.65
C PRO A 285 -1.28 15.22 9.61
N ASP A 286 -0.36 16.19 9.63
CA ASP A 286 -0.35 17.35 8.72
C ASP A 286 0.60 17.18 7.52
N ASP A 287 0.97 15.93 7.15
CA ASP A 287 1.71 15.65 5.91
C ASP A 287 0.79 15.87 4.70
N ILE A 288 0.43 17.13 4.43
CA ILE A 288 -0.32 17.56 3.27
C ILE A 288 0.69 17.75 2.15
N ARG A 289 0.62 16.91 1.12
CA ARG A 289 1.39 17.07 -0.12
C ARG A 289 0.47 17.62 -1.21
N PRO A 290 0.27 18.95 -1.29
CA PRO A 290 -0.77 19.56 -2.12
C PRO A 290 -0.58 19.42 -3.64
N LYS A 291 0.49 18.77 -4.11
CA LYS A 291 0.84 18.69 -5.55
C LYS A 291 0.91 17.28 -6.11
N GLN A 292 0.55 16.25 -5.34
CA GLN A 292 0.48 14.88 -5.86
C GLN A 292 -0.98 14.47 -6.05
N ASP A 293 -1.34 14.17 -7.30
CA ASP A 293 -2.64 13.63 -7.73
C ASP A 293 -2.81 12.18 -7.25
N ASP A 294 -2.81 12.00 -5.92
CA ASP A 294 -2.97 10.71 -5.26
C ASP A 294 -4.01 10.82 -4.16
N PHE A 295 -5.26 11.03 -4.58
CA PHE A 295 -6.44 11.07 -3.69
C PHE A 295 -6.49 9.89 -2.73
N HIS A 296 -6.06 8.70 -3.17
CA HIS A 296 -6.14 7.49 -2.35
C HIS A 296 -5.11 7.51 -1.21
N GLU A 297 -3.93 8.10 -1.39
CA GLU A 297 -2.92 8.26 -0.33
C GLU A 297 -3.15 9.54 0.51
N PHE A 298 -3.57 10.64 -0.13
CA PHE A 298 -3.74 11.96 0.47
C PHE A 298 -5.13 12.56 0.15
N PRO A 299 -6.20 12.13 0.85
CA PRO A 299 -7.57 12.60 0.61
C PRO A 299 -7.81 13.96 1.28
N SER A 300 -6.99 14.99 0.97
CA SER A 300 -7.08 16.31 1.62
C SER A 300 -8.43 16.99 1.41
N SER A 301 -9.07 16.79 0.24
CA SER A 301 -10.42 17.27 -0.04
C SER A 301 -11.50 16.63 0.83
N CYS A 302 -11.21 15.51 1.50
CA CYS A 302 -12.13 14.80 2.37
C CYS A 302 -11.98 15.17 3.86
N ILE A 303 -10.92 15.89 4.23
CA ILE A 303 -10.58 16.16 5.62
C ILE A 303 -10.81 17.63 5.90
N CYS A 304 -11.66 17.93 6.89
CA CYS A 304 -11.91 19.31 7.29
C CYS A 304 -10.62 19.95 7.83
N SER A 305 -10.25 21.12 7.30
CA SER A 305 -9.17 21.90 7.88
C SER A 305 -9.56 22.34 9.28
N ARG A 306 -8.71 22.04 10.28
CA ARG A 306 -8.83 22.70 11.58
C ARG A 306 -8.55 24.18 11.36
N LYS A 307 -9.53 25.05 11.62
CA LYS A 307 -9.24 26.49 11.71
C LYS A 307 -8.19 26.66 12.82
N PRO A 308 -7.09 27.39 12.61
CA PRO A 308 -6.22 27.75 13.71
C PRO A 308 -7.09 28.50 14.73
N GLY A 309 -7.24 27.93 15.92
CA GLY A 309 -7.93 28.60 17.00
C GLY A 309 -7.17 29.89 17.32
N ASN A 310 -7.87 31.02 17.39
CA ASN A 310 -7.33 32.23 17.97
C ASN A 310 -6.92 31.88 19.41
N ILE A 311 -5.64 31.60 19.62
CA ILE A 311 -5.03 31.73 20.94
C ILE A 311 -4.99 33.24 21.16
N SER A 312 -6.09 33.79 21.66
CA SER A 312 -6.10 35.11 22.27
C SER A 312 -5.06 35.05 23.37
N ALA A 313 -3.93 35.71 23.14
CA ALA A 313 -2.96 36.01 24.17
C ALA A 313 -3.68 36.90 25.20
N THR A 314 -4.13 36.30 26.28
CA THR A 314 -4.43 37.05 27.50
C THR A 314 -3.10 37.52 28.06
N THR A 315 -2.85 38.81 27.87
CA THR A 315 -1.92 39.66 28.62
C THR A 315 -2.11 39.54 30.13
#